data_AF-A0A3A0CZ26-F1
#
_entry.id   AF-A0A3A0CZ26-F1
#
_cell.length_a   1.000
_cell.length_b   1.000
_cell.length_c   1.000
_cell.angle_alpha   90.00
_cell.angle_beta   90.00
_cell.angle_gamma   90.00
#
_symmetry.space_group_name_H-M   'P 1'
#
loop_
_entity.id
_entity.type
_entity.pdbx_description
1 polymer ?
#
loop_
_entity_poly.entity_id
_entity_poly.type
_entity_poly.pdbx_seq_one_letter_code
_entity_poly.pdbx_strand_id
1 'polypeptide(L)'
;MDNAFDGAQTTQKPKKYDRPAATENAAISARLPYLMATSRFAHYLKVIARDKIGAFMEADDCQALLDRWIHNYVSADPKPNQETKARYPLADAKVEVKPIPGSPGSYNAIAWMRPWLQLEELTTSLRMVARIPQLTG
;
A
#
# COMPACT_ATOMS: atom_id res chain seq x y z
N MET A 1 9.70 -4.90 32.36
CA MET A 1 9.69 -4.30 31.01
C MET A 1 9.81 -5.45 30.05
N ASP A 2 8.73 -5.75 29.34
CA ASP A 2 8.77 -6.74 28.26
C ASP A 2 9.58 -6.14 27.11
N ASN A 3 10.52 -6.93 26.55
CA ASN A 3 11.34 -6.49 25.42
C ASN A 3 10.47 -6.52 24.15
N ALA A 4 9.91 -5.37 23.77
CA ALA A 4 9.06 -5.21 22.60
C ALA A 4 9.63 -4.20 21.60
N PHE A 5 9.36 -4.41 20.32
CA PHE A 5 9.62 -3.43 19.27
C PHE A 5 8.36 -2.60 19.03
N ASP A 6 8.30 -1.41 19.61
CA ASP A 6 7.15 -0.50 19.50
C ASP A 6 7.03 0.15 18.11
N GLY A 7 8.09 0.08 17.29
CA GLY A 7 8.10 0.58 15.92
C GLY A 7 9.30 0.09 15.12
N ALA A 8 9.20 0.16 13.79
CA ALA A 8 10.24 -0.28 12.87
C ALA A 8 10.44 0.74 11.73
N GLN A 9 11.18 1.81 12.04
CA GLN A 9 11.54 2.86 11.08
C GLN A 9 12.79 2.45 10.28
N THR A 10 12.86 2.86 9.02
CA THR A 10 14.09 2.75 8.23
C THR A 10 15.07 3.87 8.59
N THR A 11 16.28 3.85 8.03
CA THR A 11 17.25 4.94 8.15
C THR A 11 16.93 6.14 7.24
N GLN A 12 15.92 6.02 6.37
CA GLN A 12 15.50 7.08 5.47
C GLN A 12 14.76 8.19 6.23
N LYS A 13 15.21 9.44 6.07
CA LYS A 13 14.44 10.61 6.54
C LYS A 13 13.32 10.94 5.53
N PRO A 14 12.03 10.84 5.90
CA PRO A 14 10.93 11.19 5.00
C PRO A 14 10.99 12.65 4.59
N LYS A 15 10.86 12.94 3.30
CA LYS A 15 10.75 14.31 2.79
C LYS A 15 9.37 14.87 3.12
N LYS A 16 9.31 16.16 3.50
CA LYS A 16 8.06 16.92 3.57
C LYS A 16 7.81 17.58 2.22
N TYR A 17 6.58 17.50 1.76
CA TYR A 17 6.11 18.09 0.50
C TYR A 17 4.97 19.07 0.78
N ASP A 18 4.75 19.99 -0.16
CA ASP A 18 3.66 20.97 -0.06
C ASP A 18 2.26 20.31 -0.08
N ARG A 19 2.15 19.15 -0.74
CA ARG A 19 0.92 18.37 -0.79
C ARG A 19 0.86 17.38 0.38
N PRO A 20 -0.18 17.42 1.25
CA PRO A 20 -0.30 16.52 2.40
C PRO A 20 -0.18 15.04 2.03
N ALA A 21 -0.89 14.61 0.99
CA ALA A 21 -0.84 13.23 0.51
C ALA A 21 0.57 12.76 0.08
N ALA A 22 1.42 13.66 -0.44
CA ALA A 22 2.79 13.30 -0.79
C ALA A 22 3.67 13.14 0.46
N THR A 23 3.43 13.93 1.49
CA THR A 23 4.08 13.79 2.80
C THR A 23 3.65 12.49 3.50
N GLU A 24 2.36 12.14 3.44
CA GLU A 24 1.84 10.87 3.97
C GLU A 24 2.48 9.66 3.27
N ASN A 25 2.53 9.67 1.94
CA ASN A 25 3.19 8.61 1.17
C ASN A 25 4.67 8.46 1.54
N ALA A 26 5.39 9.57 1.67
CA ALA A 26 6.80 9.54 2.05
C ALA A 26 7.03 9.00 3.47
N ALA A 27 6.13 9.30 4.40
CA ALA A 27 6.18 8.78 5.76
C ALA A 27 5.91 7.27 5.80
N ILE A 28 4.95 6.78 5.02
CA ILE A 28 4.64 5.34 4.90
C ILE A 28 5.83 4.59 4.27
N SER A 29 6.42 5.12 3.19
CA SER A 29 7.54 4.47 2.51
C SER A 29 8.82 4.35 3.35
N ALA A 30 8.97 5.17 4.39
CA ALA A 30 10.12 5.12 5.28
C ALA A 30 9.98 4.11 6.43
N ARG A 31 8.89 3.34 6.47
CA ARG A 31 8.64 2.33 7.52
C ARG A 31 8.95 0.94 7.00
N LEU A 32 9.73 0.19 7.77
CA LEU A 32 10.23 -1.12 7.39
C LEU A 32 9.11 -2.14 7.11
N PRO A 33 8.01 -2.21 7.90
CA PRO A 33 6.93 -3.18 7.65
C PRO A 33 6.29 -2.99 6.28
N TYR A 34 6.00 -1.75 5.90
CA TYR A 34 5.37 -1.44 4.61
C TYR A 34 6.34 -1.61 3.44
N LEU A 35 7.62 -1.29 3.64
CA LEU A 35 8.66 -1.49 2.63
C LEU A 35 8.90 -2.99 2.36
N MET A 36 8.96 -3.81 3.40
CA MET A 36 9.12 -5.26 3.29
C MET A 36 7.90 -5.91 2.63
N ALA A 37 6.69 -5.49 3.00
CA ALA A 37 5.45 -5.95 2.36
C ALA A 37 5.47 -5.62 0.85
N THR A 38 5.72 -4.35 0.50
CA THR A 38 5.82 -3.87 -0.89
C THR A 38 6.86 -4.66 -1.69
N SER A 39 8.04 -4.90 -1.11
CA SER A 39 9.12 -5.65 -1.76
C SER A 39 8.69 -7.09 -2.09
N ARG A 40 7.91 -7.73 -1.22
CA ARG A 40 7.43 -9.09 -1.48
C ARG A 40 6.44 -9.14 -2.64
N PHE A 41 5.51 -8.18 -2.73
CA PHE A 41 4.61 -8.06 -3.89
C PHE A 41 5.38 -7.78 -5.18
N ALA A 42 6.38 -6.89 -5.13
CA ALA A 42 7.22 -6.60 -6.29
C ALA A 42 7.94 -7.85 -6.82
N HIS A 43 8.48 -8.69 -5.93
CA HIS A 43 9.08 -9.97 -6.31
C HIS A 43 8.08 -10.89 -7.02
N TYR A 44 6.87 -11.04 -6.49
CA TYR A 44 5.86 -11.89 -7.11
C TYR A 44 5.40 -11.36 -8.46
N LEU A 45 5.08 -10.07 -8.57
CA LEU A 45 4.69 -9.44 -9.83
C LEU A 45 5.78 -9.63 -10.90
N LYS A 46 7.06 -9.50 -10.51
CA LYS A 46 8.19 -9.72 -11.41
C LYS A 46 8.27 -11.15 -11.92
N VAL A 47 8.07 -12.14 -11.05
CA VAL A 47 8.08 -13.56 -11.43
C VAL A 47 6.90 -13.88 -12.35
N ILE A 48 5.68 -13.47 -11.98
CA ILE A 48 4.47 -13.69 -12.79
C ILE A 48 4.61 -13.08 -14.18
N ALA A 49 5.08 -11.83 -14.26
CA ALA A 49 5.32 -11.16 -15.54
C ALA A 49 6.41 -11.86 -16.37
N ARG A 50 7.47 -12.36 -15.71
CA ARG A 50 8.56 -13.10 -16.38
C ARG A 50 8.06 -14.40 -16.99
N ASP A 51 7.19 -15.14 -16.29
CA ASP A 51 6.61 -16.40 -16.78
C ASP A 51 5.68 -16.21 -17.98
N LYS A 52 5.26 -14.96 -18.26
CA LYS A 52 4.43 -14.60 -19.41
C LYS A 52 5.22 -14.01 -20.58
N ILE A 53 6.54 -13.86 -20.47
CA ILE A 53 7.37 -13.40 -21.58
C ILE A 53 7.27 -14.39 -22.73
N GLY A 54 6.93 -13.90 -23.93
CA GLY A 54 6.73 -14.72 -25.13
C GLY A 54 5.29 -15.20 -25.34
N ALA A 55 4.38 -14.94 -24.40
CA ALA A 55 2.95 -15.14 -24.62
C ALA A 55 2.37 -14.05 -25.54
N PHE A 56 1.34 -14.39 -26.30
CA PHE A 56 0.56 -13.44 -27.07
C PHE A 56 -0.39 -12.67 -26.13
N MET A 57 0.10 -11.58 -25.52
CA MET A 57 -0.64 -10.75 -24.58
C MET A 57 -0.51 -9.27 -24.94
N GLU A 58 -1.64 -8.57 -24.96
CA GLU A 58 -1.68 -7.11 -25.02
C GLU A 58 -1.56 -6.49 -23.62
N ALA A 59 -1.44 -5.16 -23.57
CA ALA A 59 -1.33 -4.43 -22.30
C ALA A 59 -2.50 -4.72 -21.36
N ASP A 60 -3.72 -4.78 -21.91
CA ASP A 60 -4.95 -5.02 -21.15
C ASP A 60 -5.00 -6.44 -20.58
N ASP A 61 -4.51 -7.44 -21.32
CA ASP A 61 -4.41 -8.82 -20.83
C ASP A 61 -3.43 -8.91 -19.66
N CYS A 62 -2.29 -8.24 -19.78
CA CYS A 62 -1.27 -8.18 -18.73
C CYS A 62 -1.80 -7.48 -17.49
N GLN A 63 -2.52 -6.37 -17.67
CA GLN A 63 -3.17 -5.66 -16.58
C GLN A 63 -4.19 -6.56 -15.86
N ALA A 64 -5.11 -7.18 -16.60
CA ALA A 64 -6.14 -8.04 -16.03
C ALA A 64 -5.55 -9.23 -15.25
N LEU A 65 -4.44 -9.80 -15.74
CA LEU A 65 -3.73 -10.87 -15.04
C LEU A 65 -3.14 -10.40 -13.71
N LEU A 66 -2.36 -9.31 -13.73
CA LEU A 66 -1.67 -8.82 -12.54
C LEU A 66 -2.65 -8.24 -11.51
N ASP A 67 -3.68 -7.55 -11.99
CA ASP A 67 -4.71 -6.95 -11.14
C ASP A 67 -5.55 -8.05 -10.45
N ARG A 68 -5.96 -9.09 -11.18
CA ARG A 68 -6.61 -10.27 -10.58
C ARG A 68 -5.71 -10.95 -9.55
N TRP A 69 -4.42 -11.07 -9.83
CA TRP A 69 -3.49 -11.71 -8.91
C TRP A 69 -3.37 -10.93 -7.59
N ILE A 70 -3.18 -9.60 -7.65
CA ILE A 70 -2.98 -8.78 -6.43
C ILE A 70 -4.25 -8.70 -5.57
N HIS A 71 -5.44 -8.73 -6.19
CA HIS A 71 -6.71 -8.69 -5.47
C HIS A 71 -6.96 -9.91 -4.58
N ASN A 72 -6.24 -11.03 -4.78
CA ASN A 72 -6.29 -12.16 -3.84
C ASN A 72 -5.74 -11.82 -2.44
N TYR A 73 -5.08 -10.66 -2.29
CA TYR A 73 -4.51 -10.17 -1.03
C TYR A 73 -5.23 -8.93 -0.48
N VAL A 74 -6.33 -8.53 -1.12
CA VAL A 74 -7.20 -7.44 -0.69
C VAL A 74 -8.39 -8.02 0.08
N SER A 75 -8.76 -7.43 1.21
CA SER A 75 -9.93 -7.88 1.97
C SER A 75 -11.23 -7.39 1.32
N ALA A 76 -12.22 -8.28 1.22
CA ALA A 76 -13.58 -7.90 0.82
C ALA A 76 -14.36 -7.19 1.96
N ASP A 77 -13.92 -7.37 3.20
CA ASP A 77 -14.52 -6.73 4.37
C ASP A 77 -13.87 -5.35 4.61
N PRO A 78 -14.63 -4.24 4.68
CA PRO A 78 -14.08 -2.92 4.98
C PRO A 78 -13.58 -2.77 6.42
N LYS A 79 -13.98 -3.66 7.35
CA LYS A 79 -13.55 -3.64 8.76
C LYS A 79 -13.10 -5.02 9.24
N PRO A 80 -12.06 -5.60 8.61
CA PRO A 80 -11.62 -6.94 8.94
C PRO A 80 -11.02 -7.01 10.34
N ASN A 81 -11.21 -8.15 11.00
CA ASN A 81 -10.53 -8.47 12.25
C ASN A 81 -9.01 -8.63 12.02
N GLN A 82 -8.25 -8.77 13.11
CA GLN A 82 -6.78 -8.84 13.03
C GLN A 82 -6.27 -10.05 12.24
N GLU A 83 -6.94 -11.20 12.37
CA GLU A 83 -6.59 -12.41 11.62
C GLU A 83 -6.77 -12.23 10.11
N THR A 84 -7.91 -11.63 9.70
CA THR A 84 -8.19 -11.32 8.30
C THR A 84 -7.21 -10.27 7.77
N LYS A 85 -6.84 -9.25 8.55
CA LYS A 85 -5.80 -8.27 8.15
C LYS A 85 -4.44 -8.91 7.94
N ALA A 86 -4.09 -9.94 8.70
CA ALA A 86 -2.84 -10.67 8.51
C ALA A 86 -2.85 -11.53 7.24
N ARG A 87 -3.99 -12.14 6.91
CA ARG A 87 -4.16 -12.94 5.67
C ARG A 87 -4.28 -12.06 4.42
N TYR A 88 -4.96 -10.93 4.52
CA TYR A 88 -5.21 -9.95 3.46
C TYR A 88 -4.56 -8.62 3.84
N PRO A 89 -3.24 -8.47 3.62
CA PRO A 89 -2.47 -7.33 4.14
C PRO A 89 -2.80 -6.00 3.45
N LEU A 90 -3.52 -6.03 2.32
CA LEU A 90 -3.92 -4.83 1.57
C LEU A 90 -5.37 -4.48 1.86
N ALA A 91 -5.61 -3.19 2.12
CA ALA A 91 -6.95 -2.61 2.17
C ALA A 91 -7.49 -2.30 0.77
N ASP A 92 -6.59 -1.97 -0.16
CA ASP A 92 -6.91 -1.71 -1.57
C ASP A 92 -5.67 -1.91 -2.45
N ALA A 93 -5.86 -2.23 -3.72
CA ALA A 93 -4.79 -2.40 -4.69
C ALA A 93 -5.25 -2.14 -6.13
N LYS A 94 -4.34 -1.67 -6.97
CA LYS A 94 -4.59 -1.49 -8.41
C LYS A 94 -3.30 -1.72 -9.18
N VAL A 95 -3.38 -2.37 -10.33
CA VAL A 95 -2.28 -2.43 -11.32
C VAL A 95 -2.73 -1.76 -12.61
N GLU A 96 -1.87 -0.91 -13.18
CA GLU A 96 -2.05 -0.33 -14.50
C GLU A 96 -0.88 -0.68 -15.39
N VAL A 97 -1.15 -1.14 -16.61
CA VAL A 97 -0.12 -1.54 -17.57
C VAL A 97 -0.24 -0.68 -18.82
N LYS A 98 0.88 -0.09 -19.24
CA LYS A 98 0.93 0.77 -20.43
C LYS A 98 1.98 0.30 -21.42
N PRO A 99 1.71 0.36 -22.73
CA PRO A 99 2.74 0.15 -23.74
C PRO A 99 3.85 1.19 -23.63
N ILE A 100 5.07 0.76 -23.92
CA ILE A 100 6.23 1.65 -23.99
C ILE A 100 6.33 2.20 -25.42
N PRO A 101 6.20 3.52 -25.62
CA PRO A 101 6.32 4.12 -26.95
C PRO A 101 7.66 3.76 -27.59
N GLY A 102 7.63 3.30 -28.84
CA GLY A 102 8.84 2.91 -29.58
C GLY A 102 9.39 1.52 -29.26
N SER A 103 8.70 0.71 -28.44
CA SER A 103 9.12 -0.67 -28.13
C SER A 103 7.93 -1.64 -28.15
N PRO A 104 7.58 -2.20 -29.33
CA PRO A 104 6.48 -3.15 -29.47
C PRO A 104 6.63 -4.36 -28.55
N GLY A 105 5.53 -4.80 -27.94
CA GLY A 105 5.51 -5.92 -26.99
C GLY A 105 6.14 -5.62 -25.62
N SER A 106 6.60 -4.37 -25.39
CA SER A 106 7.14 -3.93 -24.09
C SER A 106 6.13 -3.06 -23.35
N TYR A 107 5.92 -3.36 -22.07
CA TYR A 107 4.94 -2.67 -21.23
C TYR A 107 5.54 -2.24 -19.89
N ASN A 108 5.07 -1.11 -19.36
CA ASN A 108 5.34 -0.64 -18.00
C ASN A 108 4.15 -0.92 -17.11
N ALA A 109 4.37 -1.62 -16.00
CA ALA A 109 3.37 -1.85 -14.96
C ALA A 109 3.58 -0.90 -13.78
N ILE A 110 2.50 -0.27 -13.32
CA ILE A 110 2.46 0.56 -12.11
C ILE A 110 1.48 -0.09 -11.15
N ALA A 111 1.97 -0.52 -9.99
CA ALA A 111 1.14 -1.11 -8.94
C ALA A 111 0.96 -0.11 -7.79
N TRP A 112 -0.28 0.23 -7.47
CA TRP A 112 -0.65 0.94 -6.26
C TRP A 112 -1.13 -0.06 -5.22
N MET A 113 -0.62 0.08 -4.00
CA MET A 113 -0.96 -0.79 -2.88
C MET A 113 -1.24 0.06 -1.66
N ARG A 114 -2.38 -0.17 -1.03
CA ARG A 114 -2.76 0.50 0.22
C ARG A 114 -2.77 -0.53 1.34
N PRO A 115 -1.77 -0.54 2.24
CA PRO A 115 -1.76 -1.44 3.39
C PRO A 115 -2.75 -1.00 4.46
N TRP A 116 -3.04 -1.89 5.42
CA TRP A 116 -3.66 -1.50 6.68
C TRP A 116 -2.70 -0.62 7.49
N LEU A 117 -3.15 0.57 7.88
CA LEU A 117 -2.35 1.46 8.72
C LEU A 117 -2.41 1.02 10.18
N GLN A 118 -1.24 0.88 10.79
CA GLN A 118 -1.09 0.72 12.23
C GLN A 118 -1.22 2.08 12.93
N LEU A 119 -1.81 2.07 14.13
CA LEU A 119 -1.85 3.24 15.01
C LEU A 119 -0.43 3.49 15.54
N GLU A 120 0.07 4.71 15.35
CA GLU A 120 1.44 5.08 15.73
C GLU A 120 1.45 6.17 16.80
N GLU A 121 0.60 7.18 16.64
CA GLU A 121 0.54 8.30 17.56
C GLU A 121 -0.92 8.71 17.73
N LEU A 122 -1.29 9.00 18.99
CA LEU A 122 -2.59 9.54 19.35
C LEU A 122 -2.37 10.78 20.23
N THR A 123 -2.55 11.96 19.65
CA THR A 123 -2.51 13.21 20.43
C THR A 123 -3.87 13.43 21.10
N THR A 124 -3.90 13.37 22.44
CA THR A 124 -5.14 13.60 23.21
C THR A 124 -5.15 15.01 23.79
N SER A 125 -6.26 15.76 23.60
CA SER A 125 -6.51 17.01 24.32
C SER A 125 -7.67 16.84 25.30
N LEU A 126 -7.41 17.01 26.60
CA LEU A 126 -8.46 17.06 27.62
C LEU A 126 -8.93 18.51 27.83
N ARG A 127 -10.25 18.72 27.86
CA ARG A 127 -10.86 20.01 28.18
C ARG A 127 -11.94 19.79 29.22
N MET A 128 -11.82 20.45 30.36
CA MET A 128 -12.93 20.54 31.33
C MET A 128 -13.85 21.68 30.90
N VAL A 129 -15.11 21.35 30.64
CA VAL A 129 -16.13 22.30 30.19
C VAL A 129 -17.39 22.11 31.04
N ALA A 130 -18.02 23.22 31.43
CA ALA A 130 -19.29 23.17 32.16
C ALA A 130 -20.44 22.64 31.28
N ARG A 131 -20.31 22.75 29.96
CA ARG A 131 -21.21 22.17 28.93
C ARG A 131 -20.39 21.76 27.72
N ILE A 132 -20.67 20.58 27.16
CA ILE A 132 -19.99 20.08 25.95
C ILE A 132 -20.38 20.98 24.76
N PRO A 133 -19.42 21.61 24.06
CA PRO A 133 -19.72 22.42 22.89
C PRO A 133 -20.29 21.55 21.77
N GLN A 134 -21.40 21.97 21.18
CA GLN A 134 -21.92 21.34 19.97
C GLN A 134 -21.06 21.83 18.80
N LEU A 135 -20.38 20.90 18.12
CA LEU A 135 -19.72 21.21 16.84
C LEU A 135 -20.78 21.66 15.85
N THR A 136 -20.82 22.95 15.54
CA THR A 136 -21.58 23.47 14.40
C THR A 136 -20.75 23.22 13.16
N GLY A 137 -21.33 22.51 12.18
CA GLY A 137 -20.65 21.91 11.04
C GLY A 137 -20.01 22.89 10.07
#